data_AF-A0A4P7HJ12-F1
#
_entry.id   AF-A0A4P7HJ12-F1
#
_cell.length_a   1.000
_cell.length_b   1.000
_cell.length_c   1.000
_cell.angle_alpha   90.00
_cell.angle_beta   90.00
_cell.angle_gamma   90.00
#
_symmetry.space_group_name_H-M   'P 1'
#
loop_
_entity.id
_entity.type
_entity.pdbx_description
1 polymer ?
#
loop_
_entity_poly.entity_id
_entity_poly.type
_entity_poly.pdbx_seq_one_letter_code
_entity_poly.pdbx_strand_id
1 'polypeptide(L)'
;MRFEYSVIPAPTRTEKSREAKTPTDRFALTLTAELNRMADEGWEYLRADVLPSEERSGLTGRATVYHNVLVFRRPQAADPEVKRLPQPEATPAPVTTATAPDPA
;
A
#
# COMPACT_ATOMS: atom_id res chain seq x y z
N MET A 1 -17.55 5.78 -1.62
CA MET A 1 -16.39 6.54 -2.15
C MET A 1 -15.94 5.87 -3.44
N ARG A 2 -15.67 6.65 -4.49
CA ARG A 2 -15.11 6.13 -5.74
C ARG A 2 -13.59 6.22 -5.67
N PHE A 3 -12.90 5.26 -6.25
CA PHE A 3 -11.44 5.21 -6.26
C PHE A 3 -10.95 5.14 -7.70
N GLU A 4 -9.85 5.83 -7.94
CA GLU A 4 -9.00 5.62 -9.09
C GLU A 4 -7.94 4.59 -8.70
N TYR A 5 -7.56 3.72 -9.63
CA TYR A 5 -6.54 2.69 -9.42
C TYR A 5 -5.39 2.89 -10.38
N SER A 6 -4.17 2.67 -9.90
CA SER A 6 -2.96 2.64 -10.71
C SER A 6 -2.21 1.35 -10.43
N VAL A 7 -1.69 0.73 -11.49
CA VAL A 7 -0.92 -0.51 -11.42
C VAL A 7 0.38 -0.28 -12.16
N ILE A 8 1.49 -0.46 -11.46
CA ILE A 8 2.84 -0.28 -12.02
C ILE A 8 3.63 -1.59 -11.88
N PRO A 9 4.59 -1.86 -12.78
CA PRO A 9 5.48 -2.99 -12.61
C PRO A 9 6.30 -2.84 -11.31
N ALA A 10 6.46 -3.93 -10.57
CA ALA A 10 7.33 -3.92 -9.41
C ALA A 10 8.80 -3.68 -9.85
N PRO A 11 9.59 -2.90 -9.09
CA PRO A 11 10.99 -2.70 -9.42
C PRO A 11 11.74 -4.03 -9.49
N THR A 12 12.29 -4.35 -10.66
CA THR A 12 13.07 -5.60 -10.88
C THR A 12 14.57 -5.38 -10.74
N ARG A 13 15.01 -4.12 -10.85
CA ARG A 13 16.41 -3.74 -10.78
C ARG A 13 16.61 -2.78 -9.64
N THR A 14 17.70 -3.03 -8.94
CA THR A 14 18.09 -2.23 -7.81
C THR A 14 18.99 -1.09 -8.23
N GLU A 15 18.67 0.13 -7.81
CA GLU A 15 19.58 1.24 -7.98
C GLU A 15 20.78 1.11 -7.03
N LYS A 16 21.95 1.50 -7.53
CA LYS A 16 23.19 1.48 -6.74
C LYS A 16 23.16 2.65 -5.76
N SER A 17 22.76 2.40 -4.52
CA SER A 17 22.96 3.34 -3.41
C SER A 17 24.32 3.09 -2.73
N ARG A 18 24.98 4.18 -2.29
CA ARG A 18 26.19 4.14 -1.47
C ARG A 18 25.92 3.69 -0.03
N GLU A 19 24.68 3.82 0.43
CA GLU A 19 24.29 3.60 1.82
C GLU A 19 23.86 2.16 2.09
N ALA A 20 23.40 1.44 1.06
CA ALA A 20 22.95 0.07 1.18
C ALA A 20 24.11 -0.92 0.97
N LYS A 21 24.39 -1.71 2.01
CA LYS A 21 25.54 -2.61 2.07
C LYS A 21 25.24 -3.99 1.46
N THR A 22 23.98 -4.40 1.44
CA THR A 22 23.55 -5.70 0.89
C THR A 22 22.65 -5.55 -0.34
N PRO A 23 22.51 -6.60 -1.18
CA PRO A 23 21.51 -6.61 -2.26
C PRO A 23 20.08 -6.40 -1.77
N THR A 24 19.72 -6.98 -0.62
CA THR A 24 18.40 -6.82 0.00
C THR A 24 18.16 -5.38 0.44
N ASP A 25 19.14 -4.73 1.06
CA ASP A 25 19.01 -3.32 1.48
C ASP A 25 18.79 -2.41 0.27
N ARG A 26 19.57 -2.64 -0.80
CA ARG A 26 19.41 -1.86 -2.03
C ARG A 26 18.00 -2.07 -2.59
N PHE A 27 17.49 -3.31 -2.59
CA PHE A 27 16.15 -3.63 -3.10
C PHE A 27 15.06 -2.95 -2.27
N ALA A 28 15.19 -3.00 -0.94
CA ALA A 28 14.30 -2.29 -0.03
C ALA A 28 14.30 -0.78 -0.31
N LEU A 29 15.47 -0.16 -0.49
CA LEU A 29 15.57 1.26 -0.82
C LEU A 29 14.89 1.61 -2.15
N THR A 30 15.12 0.81 -3.21
CA THR A 30 14.45 1.03 -4.49
C THR A 30 12.93 0.88 -4.37
N LEU A 31 12.45 -0.12 -3.63
CA LEU A 31 11.02 -0.30 -3.40
C LEU A 31 10.44 0.87 -2.58
N THR A 32 11.11 1.28 -1.52
CA THR A 32 10.73 2.43 -0.69
C THR A 32 10.66 3.72 -1.52
N ALA A 33 11.63 3.95 -2.40
CA ALA A 33 11.62 5.12 -3.29
C ALA A 33 10.39 5.12 -4.20
N GLU A 34 10.04 3.98 -4.79
CA GLU A 34 8.86 3.87 -5.66
C GLU A 34 7.54 4.06 -4.90
N LEU A 35 7.44 3.48 -3.69
CA LEU A 35 6.27 3.68 -2.83
C LEU A 35 6.10 5.15 -2.44
N ASN A 36 7.19 5.83 -2.07
CA ASN A 36 7.16 7.24 -1.72
C ASN A 36 6.83 8.12 -2.92
N ARG A 37 7.38 7.84 -4.11
CA ARG A 37 7.05 8.54 -5.36
C ARG A 37 5.56 8.50 -5.64
N MET A 38 4.95 7.31 -5.51
CA MET A 38 3.50 7.14 -5.70
C MET A 38 2.70 7.86 -4.59
N ALA A 39 3.17 7.81 -3.35
CA ALA A 39 2.53 8.53 -2.23
C ALA A 39 2.56 10.06 -2.42
N ASP A 40 3.66 10.61 -2.94
CA ASP A 40 3.80 12.04 -3.26
C ASP A 40 2.80 12.49 -4.34
N GLU A 41 2.43 11.58 -5.25
CA GLU A 41 1.37 11.78 -6.26
C GLU A 41 -0.06 11.55 -5.72
N GLY A 42 -0.19 11.27 -4.42
CA GLY A 42 -1.47 11.06 -3.73
C GLY A 42 -2.02 9.63 -3.84
N TRP A 43 -1.19 8.66 -4.23
CA TRP A 43 -1.59 7.25 -4.31
C TRP A 43 -1.33 6.51 -2.99
N GLU A 44 -2.30 5.72 -2.56
CA GLU A 44 -2.23 4.80 -1.42
C GLU A 44 -1.84 3.40 -1.92
N TYR A 45 -0.79 2.84 -1.35
CA TYR A 45 -0.37 1.46 -1.64
C TYR A 45 -1.39 0.45 -1.10
N LEU A 46 -1.79 -0.52 -1.92
CA LEU A 46 -2.70 -1.60 -1.51
C LEU A 46 -1.97 -2.93 -1.33
N ARG A 47 -1.28 -3.39 -2.38
CA ARG A 47 -0.64 -4.71 -2.39
C ARG A 47 0.31 -4.89 -3.57
N ALA A 48 1.08 -5.96 -3.51
CA ALA A 48 1.80 -6.52 -4.64
C ALA A 48 1.08 -7.78 -5.14
N ASP A 49 0.93 -7.91 -6.46
CA ASP A 49 0.31 -9.07 -7.11
C ASP A 49 1.29 -9.69 -8.13
N VAL A 50 1.08 -10.96 -8.45
CA VAL A 50 1.82 -11.68 -9.51
C VAL A 50 0.79 -12.22 -10.50
N LEU A 51 0.76 -11.67 -11.72
CA LEU A 51 -0.28 -11.95 -12.70
C LEU A 51 0.30 -12.54 -13.99
N PRO A 52 -0.35 -13.56 -14.59
CA PRO A 52 0.04 -14.08 -15.89
C PRO A 52 -0.39 -13.16 -17.03
N SER A 53 0.48 -12.98 -18.02
CA SER A 53 0.24 -12.29 -19.29
C SER A 53 0.59 -13.20 -20.46
N GLU A 54 -0.24 -13.26 -21.50
CA GLU A 54 0.09 -13.98 -22.72
C GLU A 54 0.89 -13.07 -23.67
N GLU A 55 2.14 -13.42 -23.93
CA GLU A 55 3.03 -12.66 -24.79
C GLU A 55 3.48 -13.49 -25.98
N ARG A 56 3.75 -12.81 -27.11
CA ARG A 56 4.27 -13.49 -28.29
C ARG A 56 5.67 -14.02 -28.01
N SER A 57 5.87 -15.30 -28.27
CA SER A 57 7.16 -15.97 -28.18
C SER A 57 7.57 -16.49 -29.56
N GLY A 58 8.65 -15.95 -30.12
CA GLY A 58 9.15 -16.32 -31.44
C GLY A 58 8.18 -15.98 -32.58
N LEU A 59 8.25 -16.74 -33.68
CA LEU A 59 7.53 -16.42 -34.92
C LEU A 59 6.03 -16.79 -34.85
N THR A 60 5.66 -17.87 -34.17
CA THR A 60 4.27 -18.39 -34.09
C THR A 60 3.80 -18.77 -32.70
N GLY A 61 4.65 -18.68 -31.67
CA GLY A 61 4.31 -19.10 -30.31
C GLY A 61 3.68 -17.98 -29.45
N ARG A 62 2.94 -18.39 -28.42
CA ARG A 62 2.59 -17.55 -27.26
C ARG A 62 3.19 -18.20 -26.01
N ALA A 63 3.62 -17.38 -25.06
CA ALA A 63 4.11 -17.84 -23.76
C ALA A 63 3.39 -17.06 -22.66
N THR A 64 3.13 -17.73 -21.53
CA THR A 64 2.64 -17.07 -20.32
C THR A 64 3.82 -16.51 -19.55
N VAL A 65 3.86 -15.20 -19.37
CA VAL A 65 4.85 -14.47 -18.57
C VAL A 65 4.19 -13.98 -17.29
N TYR A 66 4.79 -14.25 -16.14
CA TYR A 66 4.31 -13.73 -14.87
C TYR A 66 4.94 -12.38 -14.56
N HIS A 67 4.10 -11.38 -14.33
CA HIS A 67 4.52 -10.03 -13.98
C HIS A 67 4.21 -9.73 -12.53
N ASN A 68 5.22 -9.24 -11.82
CA ASN A 68 5.06 -8.70 -10.48
C ASN A 68 4.63 -7.23 -10.61
N VAL A 69 3.52 -6.86 -10.01
CA VAL A 69 2.95 -5.51 -10.07
C VAL A 69 2.65 -4.97 -8.68
N LEU A 70 2.70 -3.66 -8.54
CA LEU A 70 2.28 -2.93 -7.36
C LEU A 70 0.96 -2.22 -7.67
N VAL A 71 -0.03 -2.42 -6.81
CA VAL A 71 -1.38 -1.88 -6.96
C VAL A 71 -1.57 -0.74 -5.98
N PHE A 72 -2.04 0.38 -6.50
CA PHE A 72 -2.32 1.59 -5.75
C PHE A 72 -3.76 2.06 -5.99
N ARG A 73 -4.30 2.84 -5.06
CA ARG A 73 -5.55 3.56 -5.23
C ARG A 73 -5.45 4.99 -4.76
N ARG A 74 -6.33 5.87 -5.22
CA ARG A 74 -6.58 7.16 -4.59
C ARG A 74 -8.07 7.47 -4.63
N PRO A 75 -8.64 8.15 -3.62
CA PRO A 75 -10.03 8.57 -3.70
C PRO A 75 -10.18 9.54 -4.87
N GLN A 76 -11.13 9.27 -5.76
CA GLN A 76 -11.58 10.31 -6.68
C GLN A 76 -12.25 11.38 -5.83
N ALA A 77 -11.93 12.66 -6.06
CA ALA A 77 -12.66 13.75 -5.43
C ALA A 77 -14.15 13.54 -5.73
N ALA A 78 -14.90 13.10 -4.72
CA ALA A 78 -16.33 13.23 -4.73
C ALA A 78 -16.62 14.72 -4.61
N ASP A 79 -17.72 15.17 -5.21
CA ASP A 79 -18.35 16.44 -4.86
C ASP A 79 -18.24 16.74 -3.36
N PRO A 80 -18.13 18.01 -2.95
CA PRO A 80 -17.57 18.47 -1.68
C PRO A 80 -18.28 18.01 -0.39
N GLU A 81 -19.28 17.13 -0.47
CA GLU A 81 -20.01 16.59 0.67
C GLU A 81 -19.28 15.47 1.43
N VAL A 82 -18.25 14.83 0.87
CA VAL A 82 -17.50 13.79 1.61
C VAL A 82 -16.30 14.40 2.35
N LYS A 83 -16.54 15.50 3.07
CA LYS A 83 -15.58 16.07 4.01
C LYS A 83 -15.85 15.49 5.39
N ARG A 84 -14.92 14.66 5.87
CA ARG A 84 -14.77 14.15 7.24
C ARG A 84 -15.83 13.12 7.67
N LEU A 85 -15.46 11.84 7.63
CA LEU A 85 -15.97 10.92 8.64
C LEU A 85 -15.44 11.42 9.99
N PRO A 86 -16.30 11.69 10.99
CA PRO A 86 -15.82 11.97 12.33
C PRO A 86 -15.10 10.73 12.84
N GLN A 87 -13.81 10.84 13.18
CA GLN A 87 -13.22 9.87 14.10
C GLN A 87 -13.99 10.01 15.41
N PRO A 88 -14.58 8.95 15.96
CA PRO A 88 -15.17 9.03 17.28
C PRO A 88 -14.06 9.39 18.26
N GLU A 89 -14.19 10.55 18.91
CA GLU A 89 -13.42 10.86 20.11
C GLU A 89 -13.57 9.69 21.06
N ALA A 90 -12.45 9.03 21.38
CA ALA A 90 -12.42 7.99 22.38
C ALA A 90 -12.75 8.64 23.73
N THR A 91 -14.01 8.52 24.16
CA THR A 91 -14.40 8.80 25.54
C THR A 91 -13.52 7.97 26.47
N PRO A 92 -12.77 8.55 27.41
CA PRO A 92 -12.00 7.75 28.36
C PRO A 92 -12.99 6.96 29.23
N ALA A 93 -12.82 5.64 29.27
CA ALA A 93 -13.61 4.76 30.11
C ALA A 93 -13.42 5.10 31.60
N PRO A 94 -14.48 5.08 32.43
CA PRO A 94 -14.35 5.41 33.84
C PRO A 94 -13.57 4.31 34.57
N VAL A 95 -12.60 4.73 35.38
CA VAL A 95 -11.85 3.90 36.32
C VAL A 95 -12.79 3.25 37.34
N THR A 96 -12.74 1.92 37.45
CA THR A 96 -13.43 1.17 38.49
C THR A 96 -12.69 1.36 39.82
N THR A 97 -13.29 2.06 40.78
CA THR A 97 -12.87 2.00 42.18
C THR A 97 -13.64 0.87 42.86
N ALA A 98 -12.93 -0.24 43.08
CA ALA A 98 -13.31 -1.26 44.04
C ALA A 98 -13.37 -0.67 45.46
N THR A 99 -14.39 -1.01 46.24
CA THR A 99 -14.35 -1.19 47.71
C THR A 99 -15.65 -1.88 48.15
N ALA A 100 -15.53 -3.12 48.64
CA ALA A 100 -16.46 -3.73 49.61
C ALA A 100 -16.03 -3.31 51.04
N PRO A 101 -16.76 -3.58 52.15
CA PRO A 101 -17.98 -4.39 52.33
C PRO A 101 -19.05 -3.78 53.29
N ASP A 102 -20.05 -4.61 53.59
CA ASP A 102 -21.19 -4.60 54.56
C ASP A 102 -21.06 -3.81 55.89
N PRO A 103 -22.18 -3.42 56.55
CA PRO A 103 -22.77 -4.35 57.55
C PRO A 103 -24.31 -4.30 57.76
N ALA A 104 -24.75 -5.32 58.52
CA ALA A 104 -26.06 -5.50 59.18
C ALA A 104 -26.37 -4.48 60.30
#